data_AF-A0A504Z0L1-F1
#
_entry.id   AF-A0A504Z0L1-F1
#
_cell.length_a   1.000
_cell.length_b   1.000
_cell.length_c   1.000
_cell.angle_alpha   90.00
_cell.angle_beta   90.00
_cell.angle_gamma   90.00
#
_symmetry.space_group_name_H-M   'P 1'
#
loop_
_entity.id
_entity.type
_entity.pdbx_description
1 polymer ?
#
loop_
_entity_poly.entity_id
_entity_poly.type
_entity_poly.pdbx_seq_one_letter_code
_entity_poly.pdbx_strand_id
1 'polypeptide(L)'
;MSDIVGFDIKPSPDTQLITFLEYGLKNVLEQLEEVGAAAAKEHQLETTMAKMKEEWRQMRFELLPYRDTVRYYFPYSSAIDDIQVLLDDHIIKAQTMRNSPYIKPFEAEMTAWESKLISMNDILDVWLKVQATWLYLEPIFSSEDILAQMPEEGRKFGVVDVLWREVMTEAAVNPSCLVATDQRDMLRRLTDANILLEEIQKGLNDYLEKKRLYFPRFFFLSNDELLEILSETKDPQRVQPHLKKCFEG
;
A
#
# COMPACT_ATOMS: atom_id res chain seq x y z
N MET A 1 -41.66 -6.12 0.84
CA MET A 1 -43.03 -6.06 0.27
C MET A 1 -43.92 -7.16 0.85
N SER A 2 -43.54 -8.46 0.80
CA SER A 2 -44.38 -9.55 1.34
C SER A 2 -44.74 -9.43 2.83
N ASP A 3 -43.82 -8.99 3.69
CA ASP A 3 -44.07 -8.86 5.14
C ASP A 3 -44.97 -7.67 5.51
N ILE A 4 -45.01 -6.63 4.67
CA ILE A 4 -45.80 -5.40 4.90
C ILE A 4 -47.23 -5.58 4.41
N VAL A 5 -47.41 -6.36 3.34
CA VAL A 5 -48.72 -6.59 2.71
C VAL A 5 -49.42 -7.84 3.29
N GLY A 6 -48.72 -8.68 4.06
CA GLY A 6 -49.27 -9.90 4.65
C GLY A 6 -49.55 -11.03 3.65
N PHE A 7 -49.12 -10.86 2.40
CA PHE A 7 -49.25 -11.83 1.30
C PHE A 7 -47.94 -11.86 0.49
N ASP A 8 -47.52 -13.04 0.01
CA ASP A 8 -46.27 -13.19 -0.75
C ASP A 8 -46.41 -12.60 -2.16
N ILE A 9 -45.98 -11.35 -2.35
CA ILE A 9 -45.96 -10.70 -3.66
C ILE A 9 -44.57 -10.90 -4.25
N LYS A 10 -44.40 -12.00 -5.00
CA LYS A 10 -43.25 -12.20 -5.90
C LYS A 10 -43.67 -11.83 -7.32
N PRO A 11 -43.34 -10.63 -7.82
CA PRO A 11 -43.65 -10.27 -9.18
C PRO A 11 -42.87 -11.19 -10.14
N SER A 12 -43.60 -11.98 -10.92
CA SER A 12 -43.10 -12.71 -12.08
C SER A 12 -43.21 -11.83 -13.35
N PRO A 13 -42.49 -12.14 -14.44
CA PRO A 13 -42.63 -11.43 -15.72
C PRO A 13 -44.07 -11.40 -16.27
N ASP A 14 -44.93 -12.33 -15.83
CA ASP A 14 -46.31 -12.50 -16.28
C ASP A 14 -47.34 -11.75 -15.43
N THR A 15 -46.89 -11.01 -14.41
CA THR A 15 -47.78 -10.35 -13.44
C THR A 15 -48.40 -9.09 -14.05
N GLN A 16 -49.73 -9.05 -14.18
CA GLN A 16 -50.44 -7.94 -14.81
C GLN A 16 -50.76 -6.82 -13.82
N LEU A 17 -50.79 -5.57 -14.30
CA LEU A 17 -51.08 -4.38 -13.48
C LEU A 17 -52.46 -4.44 -12.80
N ILE A 18 -53.43 -5.12 -13.42
CA ILE A 18 -54.79 -5.32 -12.89
C ILE A 18 -54.76 -6.10 -11.58
N THR A 19 -53.87 -7.07 -11.44
CA THR A 19 -53.75 -7.91 -10.26
C THR A 19 -53.37 -7.06 -9.04
N PHE A 20 -52.51 -6.05 -9.22
CA PHE A 20 -52.12 -5.10 -8.18
C PHE A 20 -53.27 -4.15 -7.77
N LEU A 21 -54.14 -3.76 -8.70
CA LEU A 21 -55.34 -2.95 -8.41
C LEU A 21 -56.38 -3.72 -7.57
N GLU A 22 -56.51 -5.03 -7.79
CA GLU A 22 -57.43 -5.90 -7.05
C GLU A 22 -56.99 -6.17 -5.60
N TYR A 23 -55.69 -6.10 -5.31
CA TYR A 23 -55.14 -6.28 -3.95
C TYR A 23 -55.37 -5.10 -2.99
N GLY A 24 -56.01 -4.01 -3.42
CA GLY A 24 -56.33 -2.89 -2.51
C GLY A 24 -55.10 -2.09 -2.04
N LEU A 25 -54.08 -1.98 -2.89
CA LEU A 25 -52.81 -1.30 -2.59
C LEU A 25 -52.94 0.20 -2.26
N LYS A 26 -54.10 0.82 -2.50
CA LYS A 26 -54.37 2.23 -2.12
C LYS A 26 -54.14 2.50 -0.64
N ASN A 27 -54.42 1.54 0.25
CA ASN A 27 -54.24 1.71 1.69
C ASN A 27 -52.80 1.46 2.17
N VAL A 28 -51.96 0.89 1.31
CA VAL A 28 -50.56 0.50 1.60
C VAL A 28 -49.58 1.31 0.74
N LEU A 29 -50.08 2.27 -0.04
CA LEU A 29 -49.34 2.98 -1.07
C LEU A 29 -48.16 3.77 -0.48
N GLU A 30 -48.38 4.42 0.65
CA GLU A 30 -47.36 5.20 1.37
C GLU A 30 -46.23 4.30 1.89
N GLN A 31 -46.56 3.11 2.39
CA GLN A 31 -45.57 2.11 2.82
C GLN A 31 -44.83 1.49 1.63
N LEU A 32 -45.50 1.33 0.47
CA LEU A 32 -44.87 0.85 -0.76
C LEU A 32 -43.95 1.90 -1.39
N GLU A 33 -44.31 3.18 -1.30
CA GLU A 33 -43.44 4.29 -1.68
C GLU A 33 -42.20 4.36 -0.79
N GLU A 34 -42.35 4.17 0.53
CA GLU A 34 -41.21 4.11 1.46
C GLU A 34 -40.27 2.94 1.13
N VAL A 35 -40.82 1.74 0.90
CA VAL A 35 -40.04 0.56 0.48
C VAL A 35 -39.40 0.76 -0.88
N GLY A 36 -40.11 1.37 -1.83
CA GLY A 36 -39.58 1.67 -3.17
C GLY A 36 -38.44 2.69 -3.11
N ALA A 37 -38.57 3.72 -2.27
CA ALA A 37 -37.51 4.70 -2.03
C ALA A 37 -36.29 4.06 -1.35
N ALA A 38 -36.51 3.18 -0.37
CA ALA A 38 -35.44 2.42 0.28
C ALA A 38 -34.72 1.51 -0.73
N ALA A 39 -35.47 0.74 -1.53
CA ALA A 39 -34.91 -0.13 -2.56
C ALA A 39 -34.11 0.64 -3.63
N ALA A 40 -34.58 1.83 -4.03
CA ALA A 40 -33.85 2.70 -4.94
C ALA A 40 -32.51 3.17 -4.34
N LYS A 41 -32.49 3.48 -3.03
CA LYS A 41 -31.27 3.85 -2.30
C LYS A 41 -30.31 2.66 -2.12
N GLU A 42 -30.83 1.49 -1.78
CA GLU A 42 -30.07 0.24 -1.70
C GLU A 42 -29.38 -0.07 -3.04
N HIS A 43 -30.13 -0.02 -4.14
CA HIS A 43 -29.59 -0.27 -5.47
C HIS A 43 -28.52 0.75 -5.88
N GLN A 44 -28.70 2.02 -5.49
CA GLN A 44 -27.70 3.06 -5.74
C GLN A 44 -26.38 2.76 -5.02
N LEU A 45 -26.43 2.32 -3.76
CA LEU A 45 -25.26 1.94 -2.98
C LEU A 45 -24.59 0.69 -3.58
N GLU A 46 -25.36 -0.34 -3.90
CA GLU A 46 -24.86 -1.57 -4.52
C GLU A 46 -24.14 -1.28 -5.86
N THR A 47 -24.76 -0.44 -6.70
CA THR A 47 -24.16 0.00 -7.97
C THR A 47 -22.86 0.77 -7.75
N THR A 48 -22.79 1.61 -6.72
CA THR A 48 -21.58 2.37 -6.36
C THR A 48 -20.46 1.42 -5.90
N MET A 49 -20.79 0.43 -5.07
CA MET A 49 -19.85 -0.58 -4.62
C MET A 49 -19.33 -1.44 -5.76
N ALA A 50 -20.19 -1.86 -6.68
CA ALA A 50 -19.80 -2.61 -7.87
C ALA A 50 -18.85 -1.82 -8.77
N LYS A 51 -19.09 -0.52 -8.96
CA LYS A 51 -18.19 0.38 -9.70
C LYS A 51 -16.81 0.47 -9.04
N MET A 52 -16.75 0.69 -7.73
CA MET A 52 -15.48 0.71 -6.99
C MET A 52 -14.70 -0.60 -7.20
N LYS A 53 -15.37 -1.75 -7.09
CA LYS A 53 -14.73 -3.06 -7.29
C LYS A 53 -14.19 -3.24 -8.72
N GLU A 54 -14.91 -2.75 -9.72
CA GLU A 54 -14.48 -2.85 -11.12
C GLU A 54 -13.29 -1.93 -11.42
N GLU A 55 -13.27 -0.71 -10.89
CA GLU A 55 -12.11 0.19 -10.98
C GLU A 55 -10.87 -0.47 -10.36
N TRP A 56 -11.01 -1.09 -9.19
CA TRP A 56 -9.91 -1.81 -8.53
C TRP A 56 -9.45 -3.08 -9.25
N ARG A 57 -10.30 -3.72 -10.07
CA ARG A 57 -9.89 -4.87 -10.91
C ARG A 57 -8.98 -4.45 -12.05
N GLN A 58 -9.17 -3.22 -12.55
CA GLN A 58 -8.38 -2.68 -13.66
C GLN A 58 -7.08 -2.04 -13.16
N MET A 59 -7.03 -1.64 -11.89
CA MET A 59 -5.84 -1.08 -11.27
C MET A 59 -4.67 -2.07 -11.19
N ARG A 60 -3.52 -1.61 -11.67
CA ARG A 60 -2.26 -2.36 -11.71
C ARG A 60 -1.10 -1.47 -11.27
N PHE A 61 -0.15 -2.05 -10.55
CA PHE A 61 1.13 -1.41 -10.27
C PHE A 61 1.95 -1.31 -11.55
N GLU A 62 2.46 -0.11 -11.81
CA GLU A 62 3.50 0.10 -12.80
C GLU A 62 4.85 -0.19 -12.16
N LEU A 63 5.43 -1.33 -12.55
CA LEU A 63 6.67 -1.84 -12.00
C LEU A 63 7.81 -1.61 -13.00
N LEU A 64 8.82 -0.82 -12.63
CA LEU A 64 9.97 -0.49 -13.47
C LEU A 64 11.21 -1.29 -13.08
N PRO A 65 12.03 -1.73 -14.05
CA PRO A 65 13.25 -2.47 -13.75
C PRO A 65 14.28 -1.60 -13.02
N TYR A 66 14.97 -2.18 -12.03
CA TYR A 66 16.04 -1.51 -11.31
C TYR A 66 17.41 -1.79 -11.92
N ARG A 67 18.21 -0.73 -12.11
CA ARG A 67 19.62 -0.77 -12.55
C ARG A 67 19.91 -1.77 -13.68
N ASP A 68 19.12 -1.72 -14.76
CA ASP A 68 19.23 -2.59 -15.95
C ASP A 68 19.16 -4.11 -15.68
N THR A 69 18.89 -4.52 -14.45
CA THR A 69 18.64 -5.91 -14.10
C THR A 69 17.21 -6.28 -14.48
N VAL A 70 17.08 -7.16 -15.48
CA VAL A 70 15.81 -7.73 -15.97
C VAL A 70 15.01 -8.47 -14.87
N ARG A 71 15.58 -8.63 -13.67
CA ARG A 71 15.07 -9.48 -12.59
C ARG A 71 14.36 -8.72 -11.46
N TYR A 72 14.54 -7.41 -11.36
CA TYR A 72 14.04 -6.64 -10.21
C TYR A 72 13.20 -5.48 -10.68
N TYR A 73 11.98 -5.36 -10.15
CA TYR A 73 11.09 -4.28 -10.46
C TYR A 73 10.72 -3.50 -9.20
N PHE A 74 10.48 -2.20 -9.33
CA PHE A 74 10.04 -1.31 -8.25
C PHE A 74 8.80 -0.56 -8.71
N PRO A 75 7.79 -0.37 -7.83
CA PRO A 75 6.65 0.43 -8.20
C PRO A 75 7.11 1.87 -8.41
N TYR A 76 6.68 2.44 -9.54
CA TYR A 76 7.00 3.79 -9.94
C TYR A 76 6.29 4.77 -9.01
N SER A 77 7.04 5.67 -8.36
CA SER A 77 6.51 6.54 -7.31
C SER A 77 5.27 7.33 -7.76
N SER A 78 5.29 7.87 -8.98
CA SER A 78 4.14 8.63 -9.51
C SER A 78 2.90 7.78 -9.77
N ALA A 79 3.05 6.49 -10.09
CA ALA A 79 1.90 5.61 -10.29
C ALA A 79 1.28 5.18 -8.95
N ILE A 80 2.06 5.23 -7.87
CA ILE A 80 1.59 4.91 -6.51
C ILE A 80 0.81 6.08 -5.92
N ASP A 81 1.20 7.32 -6.21
CA ASP A 81 0.49 8.52 -5.75
C ASP A 81 -0.99 8.51 -6.19
N ASP A 82 -1.25 8.19 -7.47
CA ASP A 82 -2.62 8.06 -7.99
C ASP A 82 -3.41 6.93 -7.32
N ILE A 83 -2.74 5.82 -6.99
CA ILE A 83 -3.35 4.68 -6.27
C ILE A 83 -3.68 5.06 -4.82
N GLN A 84 -2.82 5.82 -4.14
CA GLN A 84 -3.06 6.31 -2.79
C GLN A 84 -4.24 7.29 -2.76
N VAL A 85 -4.29 8.24 -3.69
CA VAL A 85 -5.42 9.18 -3.82
C VAL A 85 -6.74 8.43 -4.04
N LEU A 86 -6.74 7.39 -4.88
CA LEU A 86 -7.93 6.56 -5.10
C LEU A 86 -8.31 5.75 -3.84
N LEU A 87 -7.33 5.22 -3.10
CA LEU A 87 -7.58 4.51 -1.84
C LEU A 87 -8.27 5.41 -0.83
N ASP A 88 -7.75 6.61 -0.60
CA ASP A 88 -8.29 7.54 0.38
C ASP A 88 -9.74 7.91 0.05
N ASP A 89 -10.03 8.23 -1.21
CA ASP A 89 -11.39 8.53 -1.67
C ASP A 89 -12.33 7.31 -1.53
N HIS A 90 -11.89 6.11 -1.92
CA HIS A 90 -12.69 4.90 -1.83
C HIS A 90 -12.91 4.43 -0.38
N ILE A 91 -11.96 4.66 0.53
CA ILE A 91 -12.11 4.40 1.97
C ILE A 91 -13.17 5.34 2.56
N ILE A 92 -13.11 6.64 2.27
CA ILE A 92 -14.10 7.62 2.75
C ILE A 92 -15.49 7.30 2.19
N LYS A 93 -15.59 6.95 0.90
CA LYS A 93 -16.85 6.51 0.27
C LYS A 93 -17.39 5.24 0.94
N ALA A 94 -16.56 4.23 1.15
CA ALA A 94 -16.92 3.00 1.83
C ALA A 94 -17.48 3.24 3.23
N GLN A 95 -16.82 4.08 4.04
CA GLN A 95 -17.27 4.47 5.38
C GLN A 95 -18.60 5.23 5.34
N THR A 96 -18.74 6.17 4.40
CA THR A 96 -19.99 6.93 4.20
C THR A 96 -21.15 6.00 3.85
N MET A 97 -20.92 5.04 2.94
CA MET A 97 -21.92 4.05 2.56
C MET A 97 -22.29 3.14 3.72
N ARG A 98 -21.31 2.69 4.51
CA ARG A 98 -21.53 1.86 5.71
C ARG A 98 -22.37 2.55 6.77
N ASN A 99 -22.26 3.87 6.91
CA ASN A 99 -23.08 4.65 7.85
C ASN A 99 -24.51 4.92 7.33
N SER A 100 -24.84 4.51 6.11
CA SER A 100 -26.18 4.68 5.54
C SER A 100 -27.19 3.74 6.20
N PRO A 101 -28.42 4.20 6.52
CA PRO A 101 -29.47 3.34 7.06
C PRO A 101 -29.91 2.24 6.09
N TYR A 102 -29.58 2.38 4.79
CA TYR A 102 -29.93 1.46 3.71
C TYR A 102 -28.85 0.39 3.45
N ILE A 103 -27.77 0.31 4.25
CA ILE A 103 -26.69 -0.67 4.03
C ILE A 103 -27.04 -2.09 4.47
N LYS A 104 -28.05 -2.26 5.34
CA LYS A 104 -28.33 -3.52 6.05
C LYS A 104 -28.27 -4.79 5.20
N PRO A 105 -28.80 -4.84 3.96
CA PRO A 105 -28.80 -6.08 3.17
C PRO A 105 -27.39 -6.55 2.75
N PHE A 106 -26.41 -5.65 2.65
CA PHE A 106 -25.05 -5.94 2.17
C PHE A 106 -23.95 -5.35 3.07
N GLU A 107 -24.29 -5.03 4.32
CA GLU A 107 -23.38 -4.45 5.33
C GLU A 107 -22.14 -5.31 5.55
N ALA A 108 -22.30 -6.64 5.60
CA ALA A 108 -21.20 -7.57 5.77
C ALA A 108 -20.20 -7.49 4.59
N GLU A 109 -20.71 -7.39 3.37
CA GLU A 109 -19.89 -7.26 2.17
C GLU A 109 -19.17 -5.91 2.14
N MET A 110 -19.88 -4.84 2.49
CA MET A 110 -19.32 -3.48 2.56
C MET A 110 -18.22 -3.40 3.63
N THR A 111 -18.43 -3.99 4.80
CA THR A 111 -17.44 -4.03 5.90
C THR A 111 -16.20 -4.81 5.50
N ALA A 112 -16.36 -5.95 4.82
CA ALA A 112 -15.23 -6.73 4.32
C ALA A 112 -14.45 -5.96 3.24
N TRP A 113 -15.15 -5.24 2.36
CA TRP A 113 -14.54 -4.41 1.33
C TRP A 113 -13.78 -3.21 1.92
N GLU A 114 -14.40 -2.49 2.86
CA GLU A 114 -13.75 -1.41 3.62
C GLU A 114 -12.47 -1.91 4.30
N SER A 115 -12.56 -3.05 5.01
CA SER A 115 -11.41 -3.64 5.69
C SER A 115 -10.28 -4.01 4.72
N LYS A 116 -10.64 -4.48 3.51
CA LYS A 116 -9.66 -4.76 2.45
C LYS A 116 -8.97 -3.48 1.96
N LEU A 117 -9.72 -2.40 1.73
CA LEU A 117 -9.14 -1.12 1.31
C LEU A 117 -8.21 -0.52 2.37
N ILE A 118 -8.60 -0.55 3.64
CA ILE A 118 -7.75 -0.09 4.75
C ILE A 118 -6.47 -0.92 4.82
N SER A 119 -6.58 -2.26 4.77
CA SER A 119 -5.40 -3.13 4.78
C SER A 119 -4.48 -2.87 3.58
N MET A 120 -5.02 -2.54 2.41
CA MET A 120 -4.22 -2.19 1.23
C MET A 120 -3.47 -0.87 1.43
N ASN A 121 -4.11 0.12 2.05
CA ASN A 121 -3.50 1.41 2.37
C ASN A 121 -2.34 1.22 3.37
N ASP A 122 -2.57 0.48 4.45
CA ASP A 122 -1.52 0.15 5.44
C ASP A 122 -0.32 -0.57 4.79
N ILE A 123 -0.60 -1.53 3.90
CA ILE A 123 0.44 -2.27 3.17
C ILE A 123 1.25 -1.32 2.28
N LEU A 124 0.59 -0.44 1.53
CA LEU A 124 1.27 0.51 0.65
C LEU A 124 2.14 1.50 1.41
N ASP A 125 1.67 2.00 2.55
CA ASP A 125 2.45 2.92 3.39
C ASP A 125 3.74 2.27 3.89
N VAL A 126 3.67 1.03 4.38
CA VAL A 126 4.87 0.31 4.83
C VAL A 126 5.73 -0.09 3.64
N TRP A 127 5.13 -0.49 2.51
CA TRP A 127 5.84 -0.83 1.28
C TRP A 127 6.72 0.33 0.80
N LEU A 128 6.16 1.54 0.72
CA LEU A 128 6.88 2.74 0.31
C LEU A 128 8.04 3.08 1.26
N LYS A 129 7.84 2.94 2.57
CA LYS A 129 8.89 3.17 3.58
C LYS A 129 10.02 2.16 3.44
N VAL A 130 9.70 0.88 3.29
CA VAL A 130 10.67 -0.20 3.07
C VAL A 130 11.43 0.05 1.76
N GLN A 131 10.74 0.41 0.68
CA GLN A 131 11.35 0.71 -0.61
C GLN A 131 12.35 1.86 -0.52
N ALA A 132 11.95 2.99 0.06
CA ALA A 132 12.80 4.17 0.18
C ALA A 132 14.06 3.86 1.01
N THR A 133 13.89 3.19 2.15
CA THR A 133 15.01 2.82 3.02
C THR A 133 15.91 1.76 2.38
N TRP A 134 15.34 0.74 1.74
CA TRP A 134 16.10 -0.30 1.06
C TRP A 134 16.91 0.28 -0.11
N LEU A 135 16.35 1.19 -0.91
CA LEU A 135 17.06 1.85 -2.02
C LEU A 135 18.24 2.69 -1.54
N TYR A 136 18.14 3.27 -0.34
CA TYR A 136 19.23 3.99 0.29
C TYR A 136 20.33 3.04 0.81
N LEU A 137 19.93 1.95 1.46
CA LEU A 137 20.85 1.02 2.12
C LEU A 137 21.52 0.03 1.17
N GLU A 138 20.88 -0.34 0.05
CA GLU A 138 21.41 -1.30 -0.93
C GLU A 138 22.82 -0.94 -1.44
N PRO A 139 23.10 0.28 -1.93
CA PRO A 139 24.44 0.60 -2.42
C PRO A 139 25.47 0.62 -1.28
N ILE A 140 25.06 0.98 -0.07
CA ILE A 140 25.92 1.08 1.11
C ILE A 140 26.37 -0.32 1.56
N PHE A 141 25.42 -1.24 1.74
CA PHE A 141 25.69 -2.61 2.16
C PHE A 141 26.14 -3.53 1.02
N SER A 142 26.19 -3.04 -0.21
CA SER A 142 26.89 -3.71 -1.33
C SER A 142 28.41 -3.54 -1.25
N SER A 143 28.92 -2.58 -0.48
CA SER A 143 30.36 -2.39 -0.28
C SER A 143 30.92 -3.43 0.70
N GLU A 144 31.90 -4.21 0.25
CA GLU A 144 32.61 -5.19 1.09
C GLU A 144 33.27 -4.53 2.32
N ASP A 145 33.76 -3.29 2.17
CA ASP A 145 34.43 -2.57 3.25
C ASP A 145 33.44 -2.18 4.36
N ILE A 146 32.22 -1.77 3.99
CA ILE A 146 31.14 -1.49 4.97
C ILE A 146 30.66 -2.78 5.63
N LEU A 147 30.46 -3.86 4.85
CA LEU A 147 30.06 -5.16 5.39
C LEU A 147 31.08 -5.72 6.40
N ALA A 148 32.38 -5.52 6.15
CA ALA A 148 33.43 -5.94 7.07
C ALA A 148 33.43 -5.14 8.39
N GLN A 149 33.00 -3.87 8.36
CA GLN A 149 32.92 -3.01 9.54
C GLN A 149 31.61 -3.17 10.31
N MET A 150 30.51 -3.51 9.63
CA MET A 150 29.16 -3.64 10.16
C MET A 150 28.53 -5.01 9.80
N PRO A 151 29.11 -6.13 10.28
CA PRO A 151 28.67 -7.46 9.88
C PRO A 151 27.28 -7.84 10.43
N GLU A 152 26.88 -7.32 11.59
CA GLU A 152 25.56 -7.59 12.17
C GLU A 152 24.45 -6.91 11.35
N GLU A 153 24.60 -5.63 11.03
CA GLU A 153 23.68 -4.87 10.18
C GLU A 153 23.66 -5.43 8.76
N GLY A 154 24.81 -5.82 8.21
CA GLY A 154 24.89 -6.48 6.90
C GLY A 154 24.10 -7.78 6.84
N ARG A 155 24.14 -8.59 7.92
CA ARG A 155 23.33 -9.82 8.01
C ARG A 155 21.84 -9.51 8.07
N LYS A 156 21.42 -8.49 8.85
CA LYS A 156 20.01 -8.05 8.91
C LYS A 156 19.54 -7.55 7.54
N PHE A 157 20.37 -6.74 6.87
CA PHE A 157 20.07 -6.24 5.53
C PHE A 157 19.89 -7.37 4.53
N GLY A 158 20.74 -8.41 4.57
CA GLY A 158 20.59 -9.59 3.72
C GLY A 158 19.25 -10.33 3.91
N VAL A 159 18.72 -10.40 5.14
CA VAL A 159 17.38 -10.98 5.39
C VAL A 159 16.29 -10.13 4.75
N VAL A 160 16.36 -8.80 4.93
CA VAL A 160 15.40 -7.88 4.33
C VAL A 160 15.49 -7.88 2.81
N ASP A 161 16.69 -7.94 2.25
CA ASP A 161 16.94 -7.99 0.81
C ASP A 161 16.27 -9.19 0.14
N VAL A 162 16.41 -10.39 0.72
CA VAL A 162 15.74 -11.60 0.22
C VAL A 162 14.22 -11.44 0.28
N LEU A 163 13.68 -11.02 1.43
CA LEU A 163 12.24 -10.82 1.61
C LEU A 163 11.68 -9.79 0.62
N TRP A 164 12.37 -8.66 0.47
CA TRP A 164 11.96 -7.58 -0.42
C TRP A 164 11.94 -8.03 -1.88
N ARG A 165 13.00 -8.74 -2.32
CA ARG A 165 13.06 -9.29 -3.68
C ARG A 165 11.99 -10.33 -3.94
N GLU A 166 11.68 -11.19 -2.97
CA GLU A 166 10.58 -12.16 -3.07
C GLU A 166 9.24 -11.47 -3.28
N VAL A 167 8.92 -10.49 -2.42
CA VAL A 167 7.70 -9.68 -2.48
C VAL A 167 7.57 -8.99 -3.85
N MET A 168 8.64 -8.33 -4.30
CA MET A 168 8.67 -7.64 -5.60
C MET A 168 8.51 -8.59 -6.77
N THR A 169 9.11 -9.79 -6.71
CA THR A 169 9.00 -10.79 -7.77
C THR A 169 7.56 -11.32 -7.88
N GLU A 170 6.93 -11.61 -6.74
CA GLU A 170 5.53 -12.07 -6.72
C GLU A 170 4.56 -10.98 -7.21
N ALA A 171 4.82 -9.72 -6.84
CA ALA A 171 4.07 -8.56 -7.34
C ALA A 171 4.27 -8.33 -8.85
N ALA A 172 5.46 -8.61 -9.38
CA ALA A 172 5.73 -8.52 -10.81
C ALA A 172 5.02 -9.60 -11.64
N VAL A 173 4.80 -10.79 -11.07
CA VAL A 173 4.04 -11.86 -11.74
C VAL A 173 2.57 -11.47 -11.90
N ASN A 174 1.97 -10.86 -10.87
CA ASN A 174 0.57 -10.40 -10.88
C ASN A 174 0.49 -8.94 -10.42
N PRO A 175 0.63 -7.96 -11.35
CA PRO A 175 0.71 -6.54 -11.00
C PRO A 175 -0.64 -5.96 -10.57
N SER A 176 -1.74 -6.72 -10.54
CA SER A 176 -3.02 -6.20 -10.04
C SER A 176 -2.88 -5.77 -8.58
N CYS A 177 -3.28 -4.54 -8.26
CA CYS A 177 -3.11 -3.99 -6.91
C CYS A 177 -3.81 -4.87 -5.86
N LEU A 178 -4.99 -5.40 -6.21
CA LEU A 178 -5.76 -6.30 -5.35
C LEU A 178 -5.09 -7.65 -5.10
N VAL A 179 -4.20 -8.12 -6.00
CA VAL A 179 -3.53 -9.42 -5.86
C VAL A 179 -2.17 -9.24 -5.22
N ALA A 180 -1.42 -8.21 -5.62
CA ALA A 180 -0.10 -7.92 -5.08
C ALA A 180 -0.14 -7.53 -3.59
N THR A 181 -1.21 -6.88 -3.13
CA THR A 181 -1.41 -6.56 -1.70
C THR A 181 -2.00 -7.72 -0.90
N ASP A 182 -2.57 -8.72 -1.55
CA ASP A 182 -3.22 -9.89 -0.90
C ASP A 182 -2.25 -11.08 -0.73
N GLN A 183 -0.94 -10.81 -0.91
CA GLN A 183 0.11 -11.78 -0.61
C GLN A 183 0.04 -12.22 0.87
N ARG A 184 0.44 -13.46 1.13
CA ARG A 184 0.34 -14.04 2.47
C ARG A 184 1.16 -13.25 3.49
N ASP A 185 0.49 -12.88 4.59
CA ASP A 185 1.08 -12.17 5.74
C ASP A 185 1.83 -10.88 5.32
N MET A 186 1.41 -10.25 4.22
CA MET A 186 2.13 -9.16 3.58
C MET A 186 2.43 -7.99 4.51
N LEU A 187 1.41 -7.47 5.19
CA LEU A 187 1.55 -6.37 6.13
C LEU A 187 2.56 -6.71 7.24
N ARG A 188 2.48 -7.92 7.81
CA ARG A 188 3.40 -8.36 8.87
C ARG A 188 4.83 -8.47 8.34
N ARG A 189 5.02 -9.13 7.20
CA ARG A 189 6.34 -9.29 6.55
C ARG A 189 7.00 -7.94 6.29
N LEU A 190 6.27 -6.99 5.72
CA LEU A 190 6.77 -5.65 5.44
C LEU A 190 7.03 -4.85 6.73
N THR A 191 6.19 -5.00 7.75
CA THR A 191 6.38 -4.34 9.05
C THR A 191 7.64 -4.85 9.75
N ASP A 192 7.83 -6.17 9.79
CA ASP A 192 9.03 -6.79 10.36
C ASP A 192 10.29 -6.35 9.61
N ALA A 193 10.22 -6.26 8.28
CA ALA A 193 11.30 -5.72 7.47
C ALA A 193 11.60 -4.25 7.76
N ASN A 194 10.57 -3.42 7.93
CA ASN A 194 10.72 -2.01 8.26
C ASN A 194 11.40 -1.83 9.63
N ILE A 195 11.05 -2.64 10.63
CA ILE A 195 11.71 -2.61 11.95
C ILE A 195 13.20 -2.94 11.81
N LEU A 196 13.55 -3.99 11.04
CA LEU A 196 14.94 -4.34 10.80
C LEU A 196 15.69 -3.20 10.07
N LEU A 197 15.05 -2.55 9.11
CA LEU A 197 15.62 -1.42 8.39
C LEU A 197 15.85 -0.20 9.29
N GLU A 198 14.94 0.08 10.23
CA GLU A 198 15.11 1.14 11.24
C GLU A 198 16.30 0.83 12.17
N GLU A 199 16.46 -0.41 12.60
CA GLU A 199 17.62 -0.85 13.38
C GLU A 199 18.93 -0.69 12.60
N ILE A 200 18.93 -1.06 11.30
CA ILE A 200 20.09 -0.92 10.43
C ILE A 200 20.44 0.56 10.22
N GLN A 201 19.45 1.42 9.95
CA GLN A 201 19.67 2.86 9.81
C GLN A 201 20.25 3.47 11.09
N LYS A 202 19.75 3.05 12.25
CA LYS A 202 20.31 3.48 13.53
C LYS A 202 21.76 3.03 13.70
N GLY A 203 22.06 1.76 13.45
CA GLY A 203 23.43 1.23 13.52
C GLY A 203 24.38 1.96 12.55
N LEU A 204 23.90 2.29 11.36
CA LEU A 204 24.66 3.07 10.37
C LEU A 204 24.98 4.48 10.87
N ASN A 205 23.99 5.17 11.43
CA ASN A 205 24.20 6.50 12.01
C ASN A 205 25.19 6.47 13.18
N ASP A 206 25.04 5.50 14.10
CA ASP A 206 25.97 5.32 15.24
C ASP A 206 27.41 5.05 14.75
N TYR A 207 27.56 4.25 13.68
CA TYR A 207 28.84 4.00 13.05
C TYR A 207 29.46 5.27 12.44
N LEU A 208 28.67 6.06 11.70
CA LEU A 208 29.11 7.33 11.12
C LEU A 208 29.52 8.35 12.19
N GLU A 209 28.74 8.47 13.26
CA GLU A 209 29.07 9.34 14.39
C GLU A 209 30.37 8.92 15.06
N LYS A 210 30.57 7.61 15.28
CA LYS A 210 31.84 7.10 15.81
C LYS A 210 33.01 7.51 14.91
N LYS A 211 32.88 7.40 13.59
CA LYS A 211 33.92 7.85 12.65
C LYS A 211 34.16 9.37 12.72
N ARG A 212 33.11 10.17 12.89
CA ARG A 212 33.24 11.63 13.13
C ARG A 212 33.98 11.96 14.42
N LEU A 213 33.77 11.20 15.49
CA LEU A 213 34.50 11.38 16.75
C LEU A 213 35.98 11.03 16.63
N TYR A 214 36.33 10.00 15.84
CA TYR A 214 37.73 9.66 15.57
C TYR A 214 38.43 10.70 14.69
N PHE A 215 37.70 11.33 13.76
CA PHE A 215 38.24 12.35 12.88
C PHE A 215 37.28 13.55 12.76
N PRO A 216 37.45 14.58 13.61
CA PRO A 216 36.50 15.70 13.72
C PRO A 216 36.26 16.50 12.43
N ARG A 217 37.11 16.36 11.40
CA ARG A 217 36.87 17.02 10.10
C ARG A 217 35.71 16.37 9.32
N PHE A 218 35.31 15.14 9.64
CA PHE A 218 34.12 14.51 9.05
C PHE A 218 32.80 15.13 9.53
N PHE A 219 32.81 16.03 10.52
CA PHE A 219 31.63 16.83 10.86
C PHE A 219 31.25 17.84 9.75
N PHE A 220 32.18 18.17 8.84
CA PHE A 220 31.91 19.05 7.70
C PHE A 220 31.30 18.33 6.48
N LEU A 221 31.15 17.01 6.56
CA LEU A 221 30.60 16.18 5.49
C LEU A 221 29.17 15.73 5.82
N SER A 222 28.32 15.64 4.79
CA SER A 222 27.03 14.96 4.92
C SER A 222 27.22 13.46 5.17
N ASN A 223 26.16 12.77 5.60
CA ASN A 223 26.22 11.31 5.78
C ASN A 223 26.56 10.59 4.48
N ASP A 224 25.99 11.02 3.35
CA ASP A 224 26.22 10.42 2.04
C ASP A 224 27.67 10.63 1.58
N GLU A 225 28.23 11.84 1.76
CA GLU A 225 29.64 12.12 1.45
C GLU A 225 30.59 11.30 2.33
N LEU A 226 30.24 11.11 3.60
CA LEU A 226 31.02 10.29 4.51
C LEU A 226 30.96 8.81 4.12
N LEU A 227 29.80 8.32 3.68
CA LEU A 227 29.62 6.95 3.20
C LEU A 227 30.37 6.70 1.89
N GLU A 228 30.39 7.66 0.96
CA GLU A 228 31.21 7.58 -0.27
C GLU A 228 32.70 7.43 0.07
N ILE A 229 33.23 8.22 1.02
CA ILE A 229 34.62 8.10 1.45
C ILE A 229 34.90 6.74 2.13
N LEU A 230 33.96 6.25 2.94
CA LEU A 230 34.11 5.00 3.70
C LEU A 230 33.90 3.74 2.85
N SER A 231 33.16 3.83 1.75
CA SER A 231 32.92 2.72 0.83
C SER A 231 34.04 2.55 -0.20
N GLU A 232 34.86 3.57 -0.40
CA GLU A 232 35.96 3.59 -1.38
C GLU A 232 37.35 3.77 -0.77
N THR A 233 37.56 3.23 0.43
CA THR A 233 38.82 3.40 1.19
C THR A 233 40.08 2.89 0.48
N LYS A 234 39.92 2.13 -0.62
CA LYS A 234 41.01 1.55 -1.42
C LYS A 234 41.56 2.50 -2.49
N ASP A 235 40.84 3.55 -2.90
CA ASP A 235 41.31 4.51 -3.92
C ASP A 235 41.41 5.96 -3.36
N PRO A 236 42.63 6.41 -2.99
CA PRO A 236 42.88 7.75 -2.49
C PRO A 236 42.56 8.89 -3.47
N GLN A 237 42.40 8.62 -4.76
CA GLN A 237 42.08 9.67 -5.74
C GLN A 237 40.59 10.04 -5.71
N ARG A 238 39.72 9.09 -5.37
CA ARG A 238 38.28 9.31 -5.34
C ARG A 238 37.79 10.07 -4.11
N VAL A 239 38.58 10.09 -3.04
CA VAL A 239 38.31 10.91 -1.85
C VAL A 239 38.72 12.39 -2.01
N GLN A 240 39.49 12.75 -3.04
CA GLN A 240 39.98 14.13 -3.27
C GLN A 240 38.90 15.22 -3.33
N PRO A 241 37.72 15.02 -3.95
CA PRO A 241 36.66 16.03 -3.99
C PRO A 241 36.15 16.38 -2.59
N HIS A 242 36.03 15.38 -1.72
CA HIS A 242 35.50 15.54 -0.37
C HIS A 242 36.55 16.11 0.60
N LEU A 243 37.83 15.86 0.34
CA LEU A 243 38.93 16.42 1.13
C LEU A 243 38.97 17.95 1.09
N LYS A 244 38.57 18.58 -0.01
CA LYS A 244 38.48 20.06 -0.11
C LYS A 244 37.47 20.67 0.87
N LYS A 245 36.44 19.93 1.29
CA LYS A 245 35.48 20.37 2.31
C LYS A 245 35.94 20.06 3.73
N CYS A 246 36.71 18.98 3.91
CA CYS A 246 37.28 18.60 5.21
C CYS A 246 38.48 19.47 5.62
N PHE A 247 39.16 20.08 4.66
CA PHE A 247 40.36 20.87 4.85
C PHE A 247 40.15 22.21 4.14
N GLU A 248 39.78 23.26 4.89
CA GLU A 248 39.93 24.63 4.39
C GLU A 248 41.44 24.89 4.20
N GLY A 249 41.90 24.92 2.94
CA GLY A 249 43.30 25.13 2.56
C GLY A 249 43.63 24.71 1.14
#